data_AF-A0A9E6CDB9-F1
#
_entry.id   AF-A0A9E6CDB9-F1
#
_cell.length_a   1.000
_cell.length_b   1.000
_cell.length_c   1.000
_cell.angle_alpha   90.00
_cell.angle_beta   90.00
_cell.angle_gamma   90.00
#
_symmetry.space_group_name_H-M   'P 1'
#
loop_
_entity.id
_entity.type
_entity.pdbx_description
1 polymer ?
#
loop_
_entity_poly.entity_id
_entity_poly.type
_entity_poly.pdbx_seq_one_letter_code
_entity_poly.pdbx_strand_id
1 'polypeptide(L)'
;MKIIPKINITVTAILLLVISFASCRVFTSAKNTESEKIIYPSPPDTARIQFLTSISSSEDISGKQSKFKKFIFGEEKPLQILKPFGVYFGEGKIYVCDIALKALEIIDLKNNKFDLFKPSGKGVLKLPLGCFVDGSGNIYVADGNRRQIIIFDKNGKYINAFGETKNYKPTAVFVADGKIWAANVKNHAVHVYDKKTCKFLFKFPQANVSKNAYLNQPVFLNVTENEVFVSDFGDFKIKIYDKKGKYLRSVGTYGKLPGQFTRPKGIATDKDGNLFVADAAFENVQMFNSKGKLLMHFGGPGGGKGNMSLPAGIFVNYDDLDYFEKFTDSDYNLKYLIIVTNQYGPEKLGIYGRIELKNGK
;
A
#
# COMPACT_ATOMS: atom_id res chain seq x y z
N MET A 1 14.56 -62.33 -50.98
CA MET A 1 13.96 -61.23 -51.77
C MET A 1 13.62 -60.10 -50.79
N LYS A 2 14.03 -58.86 -51.10
CA LYS A 2 14.06 -57.61 -50.27
C LYS A 2 15.21 -57.60 -49.25
N ILE A 3 16.38 -56.97 -49.43
CA ILE A 3 16.80 -55.63 -49.89
C ILE A 3 16.11 -54.49 -49.13
N ILE A 4 16.78 -53.95 -48.09
CA ILE A 4 16.68 -52.56 -47.63
C ILE A 4 18.09 -52.11 -47.15
N PRO A 5 18.56 -50.88 -47.48
CA PRO A 5 19.99 -50.56 -47.55
C PRO A 5 20.57 -49.86 -46.31
N LYS A 6 21.90 -49.88 -46.22
CA LYS A 6 22.74 -49.05 -45.34
C LYS A 6 22.57 -47.57 -45.69
N ILE A 7 22.24 -46.75 -44.70
CA ILE A 7 22.30 -45.29 -44.78
C ILE A 7 23.65 -44.86 -44.19
N ASN A 8 24.57 -44.44 -45.05
CA ASN A 8 25.75 -43.69 -44.63
C ASN A 8 25.36 -42.22 -44.51
N ILE A 9 25.38 -41.67 -43.30
CA ILE A 9 25.23 -40.23 -43.05
C ILE A 9 26.62 -39.61 -43.21
N THR A 10 26.84 -38.96 -44.33
CA THR A 10 28.01 -38.09 -44.56
C THR A 10 27.86 -36.85 -43.68
N VAL A 11 28.78 -36.68 -42.72
CA VAL A 11 28.88 -35.47 -41.89
C VAL A 11 29.48 -34.36 -42.76
N THR A 12 28.65 -33.45 -43.25
CA THR A 12 29.12 -32.22 -43.89
C THR A 12 29.55 -31.25 -42.80
N ALA A 13 30.87 -31.07 -42.63
CA ALA A 13 31.45 -30.07 -41.74
C ALA A 13 31.12 -28.65 -42.27
N ILE A 14 30.29 -27.92 -41.53
CA ILE A 14 30.03 -26.49 -41.80
C ILE A 14 31.20 -25.71 -41.20
N LEU A 15 32.06 -25.20 -42.09
CA LEU A 15 33.14 -24.29 -41.78
C LEU A 15 32.54 -22.91 -41.44
N LEU A 16 32.46 -22.57 -40.14
CA LEU A 16 32.06 -21.24 -39.69
C LEU A 16 33.26 -20.29 -39.74
N LEU A 17 33.24 -19.41 -40.73
CA LEU A 17 34.20 -18.34 -40.97
C LEU A 17 34.16 -17.34 -39.80
N VAL A 18 35.23 -17.27 -39.01
CA VAL A 18 35.40 -16.23 -37.98
C VAL A 18 35.88 -14.96 -38.68
N ILE A 19 34.97 -14.01 -38.88
CA ILE A 19 35.32 -12.65 -39.33
C ILE A 19 35.59 -11.81 -38.09
N SER A 20 36.86 -11.56 -37.79
CA SER A 20 37.29 -10.63 -36.76
C SER A 20 37.21 -9.19 -37.27
N PHE A 21 36.15 -8.46 -36.92
CA PHE A 21 36.15 -7.00 -37.02
C PHE A 21 36.73 -6.41 -35.74
N ALA A 22 38.01 -6.01 -35.79
CA ALA A 22 38.61 -5.16 -34.78
C ALA A 22 38.06 -3.74 -34.94
N SER A 23 37.03 -3.39 -34.16
CA SER A 23 36.61 -2.00 -33.97
C SER A 23 37.25 -1.46 -32.70
N CYS A 24 38.13 -0.47 -32.84
CA CYS A 24 38.54 0.41 -31.74
C CYS A 24 37.30 1.10 -31.16
N ARG A 25 36.76 0.58 -30.07
CA ARG A 25 35.82 1.33 -29.23
C ARG A 25 36.62 2.21 -28.28
N VAL A 26 36.53 3.51 -28.48
CA VAL A 26 36.81 4.48 -27.42
C VAL A 26 35.85 4.14 -26.28
N PHE A 27 36.38 3.62 -25.17
CA PHE A 27 35.64 3.50 -23.93
C PHE A 27 35.38 4.92 -23.42
N THR A 28 34.27 5.51 -23.82
CA THR A 28 33.65 6.53 -22.97
C THR A 28 33.22 5.81 -21.71
N SER A 29 33.93 6.08 -20.60
CA SER A 29 33.47 5.75 -19.27
C SER A 29 32.04 6.27 -19.13
N ALA A 30 31.06 5.37 -19.20
CA ALA A 30 29.73 5.66 -18.74
C ALA A 30 29.89 6.06 -17.28
N LYS A 31 29.77 7.36 -16.99
CA LYS A 31 29.53 7.80 -15.61
C LYS A 31 28.37 6.95 -15.13
N ASN A 32 28.61 6.08 -14.15
CA ASN A 32 27.55 5.50 -13.36
C ASN A 32 26.77 6.70 -12.82
N THR A 33 25.67 7.06 -13.46
CA THR A 33 24.67 7.93 -12.87
C THR A 33 24.10 7.11 -11.73
N GLU A 34 24.68 7.25 -10.54
CA GLU A 34 23.96 6.91 -9.32
C GLU A 34 22.58 7.52 -9.47
N SER A 35 21.56 6.66 -9.52
CA SER A 35 20.20 7.11 -9.75
C SER A 35 19.89 8.18 -8.70
N GLU A 36 19.58 9.40 -9.16
CA GLU A 36 19.31 10.53 -8.28
C GLU A 36 18.35 10.11 -7.15
N LYS A 37 18.85 10.18 -5.92
CA LYS A 37 18.13 9.74 -4.73
C LYS A 37 17.05 10.76 -4.44
N ILE A 38 15.83 10.29 -4.20
CA ILE A 38 14.68 11.15 -3.99
C ILE A 38 14.43 11.23 -2.48
N ILE A 39 14.83 12.38 -1.90
CA ILE A 39 14.77 12.66 -0.47
C ILE A 39 13.94 13.91 -0.19
N TYR A 40 13.30 13.92 0.97
CA TYR A 40 12.40 14.98 1.43
C TYR A 40 12.74 15.40 2.87
N PRO A 41 12.80 16.70 3.17
CA PRO A 41 12.95 17.78 2.17
C PRO A 41 14.23 17.59 1.34
N SER A 42 14.28 18.20 0.16
CA SER A 42 15.49 18.20 -0.67
C SER A 42 16.55 19.14 -0.05
N PRO A 43 17.84 18.96 -0.37
CA PRO A 43 18.90 19.85 0.10
C PRO A 43 18.60 21.33 -0.23
N PRO A 44 19.01 22.28 0.63
CA PRO A 44 19.94 22.13 1.76
C PRO A 44 19.29 21.68 3.08
N ASP A 45 17.97 21.52 3.12
CA ASP A 45 17.29 21.09 4.34
C ASP A 45 17.62 19.63 4.68
N THR A 46 17.59 19.30 5.98
CA THR A 46 17.96 17.96 6.41
C THR A 46 16.88 16.95 6.02
N ALA A 47 17.25 15.96 5.20
CA ALA A 47 16.36 14.90 4.77
C ALA A 47 15.79 14.10 5.96
N ARG A 48 14.53 13.67 5.80
CA ARG A 48 13.77 12.90 6.79
C ARG A 48 13.08 11.70 6.18
N ILE A 49 12.67 11.79 4.91
CA ILE A 49 12.01 10.74 4.15
C ILE A 49 12.79 10.50 2.87
N GLN A 50 12.92 9.23 2.46
CA GLN A 50 13.45 8.84 1.15
C GLN A 50 12.39 8.03 0.40
N PHE A 51 12.23 8.24 -0.89
CA PHE A 51 11.57 7.25 -1.76
C PHE A 51 12.54 6.09 -2.03
N LEU A 52 12.14 4.88 -1.63
CA LEU A 52 12.98 3.69 -1.71
C LEU A 52 12.77 2.96 -3.03
N THR A 53 11.52 2.62 -3.33
CA THR A 53 11.14 1.86 -4.53
C THR A 53 9.63 1.93 -4.74
N SER A 54 9.14 1.31 -5.80
CA SER A 54 7.73 0.99 -5.95
C SER A 54 7.49 -0.46 -6.34
N ILE A 55 6.24 -0.90 -6.12
CA ILE A 55 5.75 -2.21 -6.56
C ILE A 55 4.47 -1.97 -7.36
N SER A 56 4.46 -2.41 -8.61
CA SER A 56 3.32 -2.23 -9.53
C SER A 56 2.89 -3.53 -10.21
N SER A 57 3.74 -4.56 -10.18
CA SER A 57 3.48 -5.85 -10.79
C SER A 57 4.24 -6.97 -10.09
N SER A 58 3.94 -8.22 -10.48
CA SER A 58 4.70 -9.38 -10.04
C SER A 58 6.17 -9.32 -10.45
N GLU A 59 6.52 -8.67 -11.57
CA GLU A 59 7.93 -8.59 -12.02
C GLU A 59 8.81 -7.77 -11.07
N ASP A 60 8.24 -6.84 -10.32
CA ASP A 60 8.96 -6.02 -9.33
C ASP A 60 9.36 -6.85 -8.09
N ILE A 61 8.79 -8.05 -7.94
CA ILE A 61 9.00 -8.97 -6.81
C ILE A 61 9.70 -10.25 -7.26
N SER A 62 9.14 -10.96 -8.24
CA SER A 62 9.67 -12.25 -8.72
C SER A 62 10.68 -12.11 -9.87
N GLY A 63 10.89 -10.90 -10.39
CA GLY A 63 11.68 -10.65 -11.59
C GLY A 63 10.95 -11.04 -12.88
N LYS A 64 11.55 -10.68 -14.02
CA LYS A 64 11.04 -10.99 -15.35
C LYS A 64 11.27 -12.46 -15.71
N GLN A 65 10.32 -13.05 -16.44
CA GLN A 65 10.47 -14.41 -16.95
C GLN A 65 11.73 -14.52 -17.84
N SER A 66 12.57 -15.53 -17.59
CA SER A 66 13.82 -15.72 -18.35
C SER A 66 13.54 -16.13 -19.80
N LYS A 67 14.47 -15.81 -20.72
CA LYS A 67 14.35 -16.16 -22.15
C LYS A 67 14.16 -17.66 -22.38
N PHE A 68 14.83 -18.49 -21.58
CA PHE A 68 14.71 -19.95 -21.66
C PHE A 68 13.31 -20.43 -21.19
N LYS A 69 12.78 -19.88 -20.09
CA LYS A 69 11.42 -20.21 -19.64
C LYS A 69 10.36 -19.75 -20.66
N LYS A 70 10.53 -18.56 -21.25
CA LYS A 70 9.68 -18.06 -22.34
C LYS A 70 9.67 -18.99 -23.54
N PHE A 71 10.82 -19.56 -23.89
CA PHE A 71 10.94 -20.50 -25.01
C PHE A 71 10.19 -21.81 -24.75
N ILE A 72 10.25 -22.36 -23.53
CA ILE A 72 9.63 -23.66 -23.21
C ILE A 72 8.13 -23.53 -22.93
N PHE A 73 7.72 -22.52 -22.16
CA PHE A 73 6.36 -22.43 -21.61
C PHE A 73 5.52 -21.30 -22.23
N GLY A 74 6.11 -20.51 -23.13
CA GLY A 74 5.48 -19.31 -23.67
C GLY A 74 5.60 -18.10 -22.74
N GLU A 75 5.08 -16.96 -23.18
CA GLU A 75 5.09 -15.73 -22.40
C GLU A 75 4.03 -15.75 -21.30
N GLU A 76 4.48 -15.63 -20.05
CA GLU A 76 3.61 -15.40 -18.91
C GLU A 76 3.33 -13.90 -18.76
N LYS A 77 2.05 -13.54 -18.64
CA LYS A 77 1.66 -12.17 -18.34
C LYS A 77 1.83 -11.90 -16.85
N PRO A 78 2.61 -10.87 -16.46
CA PRO A 78 2.76 -10.56 -15.04
C PRO A 78 1.43 -10.11 -14.44
N LEU A 79 1.23 -10.44 -13.17
CA LEU A 79 0.12 -9.88 -12.40
C LEU A 79 0.38 -8.39 -12.19
N GLN A 80 -0.66 -7.59 -12.26
CA GLN A 80 -0.56 -6.12 -12.17
C GLN A 80 -1.45 -5.61 -11.04
N ILE A 81 -1.00 -4.54 -10.41
CA ILE A 81 -1.81 -3.71 -9.53
C ILE A 81 -2.49 -2.66 -10.41
N LEU A 82 -3.81 -2.68 -10.48
CA LEU A 82 -4.58 -1.82 -11.40
C LEU A 82 -5.03 -0.53 -10.72
N LYS A 83 -5.86 -0.64 -9.67
CA LYS A 83 -6.41 0.50 -8.94
C LYS A 83 -6.40 0.19 -7.43
N PRO A 84 -5.22 0.30 -6.79
CA PRO A 84 -5.08 -0.01 -5.38
C PRO A 84 -5.78 1.06 -4.52
N PHE A 85 -6.34 0.65 -3.38
CA PHE A 85 -7.02 1.54 -2.43
C PHE A 85 -6.48 1.35 -1.02
N GLY A 86 -7.00 0.41 -0.24
CA GLY A 86 -6.46 0.09 1.08
C GLY A 86 -5.18 -0.74 1.00
N VAL A 87 -4.31 -0.57 2.00
CA VAL A 87 -3.07 -1.35 2.15
C VAL A 87 -2.83 -1.70 3.60
N TYR A 88 -2.33 -2.91 3.84
CA TYR A 88 -1.83 -3.37 5.13
C TYR A 88 -0.48 -4.05 4.90
N PHE A 89 0.48 -3.84 5.81
CA PHE A 89 1.77 -4.55 5.78
C PHE A 89 2.05 -5.11 7.17
N GLY A 90 2.23 -6.42 7.25
CA GLY A 90 2.77 -7.07 8.44
C GLY A 90 3.30 -8.46 8.12
N GLU A 91 4.19 -8.96 8.98
CA GLU A 91 4.75 -10.32 8.90
C GLU A 91 5.40 -10.65 7.54
N GLY A 92 6.08 -9.69 6.89
CA GLY A 92 6.71 -9.88 5.59
C GLY A 92 5.75 -9.85 4.38
N LYS A 93 4.47 -9.52 4.60
CA LYS A 93 3.44 -9.52 3.54
C LYS A 93 2.72 -8.19 3.41
N ILE A 94 2.63 -7.69 2.17
CA ILE A 94 1.83 -6.52 1.83
C ILE A 94 0.51 -7.01 1.21
N TYR A 95 -0.59 -6.56 1.78
CA TYR A 95 -1.95 -6.82 1.32
C TYR A 95 -2.51 -5.54 0.73
N VAL A 96 -2.91 -5.59 -0.54
CA VAL A 96 -3.41 -4.42 -1.27
C VAL A 96 -4.83 -4.70 -1.70
N CYS A 97 -5.78 -3.83 -1.38
CA CYS A 97 -7.13 -3.93 -1.92
C CYS A 97 -7.19 -3.27 -3.29
N ASP A 98 -7.44 -4.04 -4.35
CA ASP A 98 -7.62 -3.51 -5.70
C ASP A 98 -9.09 -3.49 -6.11
N ILE A 99 -9.61 -2.28 -6.29
CA ILE A 99 -11.03 -2.07 -6.58
C ILE A 99 -11.39 -2.36 -8.03
N ALA A 100 -10.42 -2.33 -8.95
CA ALA A 100 -10.65 -2.68 -10.35
C ALA A 100 -10.66 -4.20 -10.54
N LEU A 101 -9.76 -4.92 -9.85
CA LEU A 101 -9.69 -6.39 -9.89
C LEU A 101 -10.75 -7.08 -9.02
N LYS A 102 -11.31 -6.35 -8.03
CA LYS A 102 -12.20 -6.88 -7.00
C LYS A 102 -11.54 -8.05 -6.26
N ALA A 103 -10.29 -7.83 -5.88
CA ALA A 103 -9.39 -8.82 -5.30
C ALA A 103 -8.43 -8.11 -4.33
N LEU A 104 -7.59 -8.89 -3.66
CA LEU A 104 -6.40 -8.37 -3.02
C LEU A 104 -5.16 -8.90 -3.72
N GLU A 105 -4.14 -8.07 -3.90
CA GLU A 105 -2.78 -8.55 -4.13
C GLU A 105 -2.14 -8.88 -2.79
N ILE A 106 -1.50 -10.05 -2.71
CA ILE A 106 -0.70 -10.48 -1.55
C ILE A 106 0.73 -10.63 -2.02
N ILE A 107 1.58 -9.73 -1.54
CA ILE A 107 3.00 -9.67 -1.87
C ILE A 107 3.78 -10.21 -0.69
N ASP A 108 4.37 -11.40 -0.83
CA ASP A 108 5.23 -12.04 0.16
C ASP A 108 6.69 -11.73 -0.18
N LEU A 109 7.27 -10.80 0.57
CA LEU A 109 8.62 -10.31 0.33
C LEU A 109 9.68 -11.37 0.64
N LYS A 110 9.44 -12.21 1.66
CA LYS A 110 10.39 -13.24 2.11
C LYS A 110 10.48 -14.37 1.08
N ASN A 111 9.36 -14.71 0.45
CA ASN A 111 9.28 -15.78 -0.55
C ASN A 111 9.34 -15.26 -2.00
N ASN A 112 9.56 -13.95 -2.22
CA ASN A 112 9.52 -13.29 -3.53
C ASN A 112 8.26 -13.67 -4.35
N LYS A 113 7.10 -13.71 -3.68
CA LYS A 113 5.84 -14.17 -4.28
C LYS A 113 4.86 -13.02 -4.41
N PHE A 114 4.17 -12.98 -5.54
CA PHE A 114 3.07 -12.06 -5.81
C PHE A 114 1.84 -12.88 -6.17
N ASP A 115 0.82 -12.89 -5.31
CA ASP A 115 -0.42 -13.62 -5.51
C ASP A 115 -1.60 -12.67 -5.73
N LEU A 116 -2.53 -13.09 -6.59
CA LEU A 116 -3.84 -12.45 -6.70
C LEU A 116 -4.86 -13.24 -5.86
N PHE A 117 -5.17 -12.74 -4.66
CA PHE A 117 -6.21 -13.30 -3.81
C PHE A 117 -7.61 -12.88 -4.27
N LYS A 118 -8.25 -13.78 -5.01
CA LYS A 118 -9.60 -13.59 -5.56
C LYS A 118 -10.55 -14.69 -5.05
N PRO A 119 -11.11 -14.54 -3.83
CA PRO A 119 -11.95 -15.56 -3.24
C PRO A 119 -13.25 -15.76 -4.03
N SER A 120 -13.79 -16.97 -3.96
CA SER A 120 -15.03 -17.38 -4.62
C SER A 120 -16.12 -17.76 -3.60
N GLY A 121 -17.30 -18.12 -4.09
CA GLY A 121 -18.42 -18.54 -3.24
C GLY A 121 -18.84 -17.47 -2.23
N LYS A 122 -19.00 -17.84 -0.96
CA LYS A 122 -19.46 -16.94 0.12
C LYS A 122 -18.55 -15.71 0.30
N GLY A 123 -17.26 -15.86 0.03
CA GLY A 123 -16.24 -14.81 0.19
C GLY A 123 -16.05 -13.88 -1.01
N VAL A 124 -16.78 -14.04 -2.11
CA VAL A 124 -16.52 -13.29 -3.36
C VAL A 124 -16.52 -11.77 -3.18
N LEU A 125 -15.40 -11.09 -3.40
CA LEU A 125 -15.31 -9.63 -3.22
C LEU A 125 -16.05 -8.86 -4.34
N LYS A 126 -16.54 -7.65 -4.02
CA LYS A 126 -17.26 -6.75 -4.93
C LYS A 126 -16.65 -5.36 -5.00
N LEU A 127 -16.23 -4.79 -3.88
CA LEU A 127 -15.51 -3.52 -3.79
C LEU A 127 -14.66 -3.52 -2.51
N PRO A 128 -13.52 -4.24 -2.48
CA PRO A 128 -12.63 -4.25 -1.33
C PRO A 128 -11.97 -2.87 -1.20
N LEU A 129 -12.30 -2.12 -0.15
CA LEU A 129 -11.78 -0.75 0.05
C LEU A 129 -10.66 -0.74 1.08
N GLY A 130 -10.79 -1.45 2.18
CA GLY A 130 -9.77 -1.52 3.23
C GLY A 130 -9.54 -2.95 3.67
N CYS A 131 -8.31 -3.26 4.08
CA CYS A 131 -7.99 -4.54 4.71
C CYS A 131 -7.12 -4.37 5.95
N PHE A 132 -7.14 -5.39 6.79
CA PHE A 132 -6.28 -5.52 7.97
C PHE A 132 -6.02 -7.00 8.20
N VAL A 133 -4.82 -7.35 8.67
CA VAL A 133 -4.49 -8.74 9.04
C VAL A 133 -4.13 -8.77 10.52
N ASP A 134 -4.78 -9.64 11.30
CA ASP A 134 -4.46 -9.78 12.72
C ASP A 134 -3.23 -10.69 12.93
N GLY A 135 -2.68 -10.72 14.14
CA GLY A 135 -1.52 -11.58 14.47
C GLY A 135 -1.80 -13.10 14.46
N SER A 136 -2.98 -13.54 14.03
CA SER A 136 -3.26 -14.96 13.71
C SER A 136 -3.26 -15.21 12.20
N GLY A 137 -3.00 -14.17 11.40
CA GLY A 137 -3.06 -14.18 9.95
C GLY A 137 -4.48 -14.07 9.38
N ASN A 138 -5.50 -13.76 10.20
CA ASN A 138 -6.86 -13.59 9.67
C ASN A 138 -6.96 -12.29 8.88
N ILE A 139 -7.49 -12.37 7.67
CA ILE A 139 -7.62 -11.24 6.75
C ILE A 139 -9.03 -10.67 6.88
N TYR A 140 -9.12 -9.41 7.30
CA TYR A 140 -10.36 -8.63 7.39
C TYR A 140 -10.45 -7.72 6.18
N VAL A 141 -11.58 -7.74 5.47
CA VAL A 141 -11.80 -6.89 4.29
C VAL A 141 -13.09 -6.09 4.46
N ALA A 142 -12.97 -4.77 4.43
CA ALA A 142 -14.09 -3.85 4.31
C ALA A 142 -14.53 -3.77 2.84
N ASP A 143 -15.65 -4.42 2.53
CA ASP A 143 -16.19 -4.44 1.18
C ASP A 143 -17.45 -3.56 1.06
N GLY A 144 -17.28 -2.43 0.39
CA GLY A 144 -18.29 -1.38 0.29
C GLY A 144 -19.52 -1.79 -0.50
N ASN A 145 -19.37 -2.62 -1.54
CA ASN A 145 -20.49 -3.04 -2.39
C ASN A 145 -21.14 -4.33 -1.91
N ARG A 146 -20.41 -5.15 -1.13
CA ARG A 146 -21.03 -6.21 -0.33
C ARG A 146 -21.77 -5.68 0.88
N ARG A 147 -21.40 -4.48 1.36
CA ARG A 147 -21.92 -3.89 2.60
C ARG A 147 -21.59 -4.80 3.79
N GLN A 148 -20.36 -5.32 3.82
CA GLN A 148 -19.93 -6.26 4.84
C GLN A 148 -18.44 -6.07 5.16
N ILE A 149 -18.07 -6.38 6.41
CA ILE A 149 -16.72 -6.83 6.73
C ILE A 149 -16.71 -8.34 6.52
N ILE A 150 -15.70 -8.85 5.81
CA ILE A 150 -15.51 -10.27 5.53
C ILE A 150 -14.20 -10.71 6.16
N ILE A 151 -14.18 -11.90 6.75
CA ILE A 151 -13.01 -12.47 7.42
C ILE A 151 -12.61 -13.76 6.69
N PHE A 152 -11.33 -13.87 6.37
CA PHE A 152 -10.68 -15.08 5.90
C PHE A 152 -9.62 -15.53 6.89
N ASP A 153 -9.34 -16.83 6.96
CA ASP A 153 -8.19 -17.33 7.70
C ASP A 153 -6.87 -17.04 6.94
N LYS A 154 -5.75 -17.39 7.56
CA LYS A 154 -4.40 -17.24 6.98
C LYS A 154 -4.18 -17.99 5.65
N ASN A 155 -5.04 -18.96 5.33
CA ASN A 155 -5.02 -19.73 4.09
C ASN A 155 -6.02 -19.19 3.06
N GLY A 156 -6.70 -18.08 3.34
CA GLY A 156 -7.71 -17.48 2.46
C GLY A 156 -9.07 -18.17 2.50
N LYS A 157 -9.33 -19.07 3.45
CA LYS A 157 -10.64 -19.72 3.60
C LYS A 157 -11.61 -18.75 4.28
N TYR A 158 -12.83 -18.65 3.74
CA TYR A 158 -13.90 -17.86 4.35
C TYR A 158 -14.19 -18.33 5.78
N ILE A 159 -14.16 -17.40 6.74
CA ILE A 159 -14.56 -17.62 8.14
C ILE A 159 -15.98 -17.06 8.36
N ASN A 160 -16.16 -15.75 8.14
CA ASN A 160 -17.40 -15.05 8.47
C ASN A 160 -17.57 -13.78 7.64
N ALA A 161 -18.79 -13.24 7.60
CA ALA A 161 -19.07 -11.90 7.09
C ALA A 161 -20.25 -11.29 7.86
N PHE A 162 -20.13 -10.01 8.20
CA PHE A 162 -21.15 -9.28 8.96
C PHE A 162 -21.25 -7.82 8.47
N GLY A 163 -22.39 -7.20 8.74
CA GLY A 163 -22.79 -5.89 8.21
C GLY A 163 -24.29 -5.85 7.98
N GLU A 164 -24.83 -4.69 7.61
CA GLU A 164 -26.27 -4.51 7.38
C GLU A 164 -26.60 -4.20 5.92
N THR A 165 -27.79 -4.58 5.47
CA THR A 165 -28.15 -4.44 4.05
C THR A 165 -28.54 -3.00 3.68
N LYS A 166 -29.17 -2.21 4.56
CA LYS A 166 -29.73 -0.92 4.11
C LYS A 166 -28.73 0.24 4.16
N ASN A 167 -28.05 0.42 5.29
CA ASN A 167 -27.27 1.64 5.56
C ASN A 167 -25.79 1.39 5.88
N TYR A 168 -25.26 0.21 5.59
CA TYR A 168 -23.87 -0.12 5.81
C TYR A 168 -23.06 -0.03 4.51
N LYS A 169 -21.98 0.74 4.50
CA LYS A 169 -21.00 0.78 3.40
C LYS A 169 -19.61 0.97 4.02
N PRO A 170 -18.95 -0.14 4.41
CA PRO A 170 -17.67 -0.05 5.10
C PRO A 170 -16.59 0.38 4.12
N THR A 171 -15.71 1.29 4.55
CA THR A 171 -14.63 1.87 3.74
C THR A 171 -13.25 1.49 4.26
N ALA A 172 -13.12 1.28 5.57
CA ALA A 172 -11.90 0.79 6.20
C ALA A 172 -12.23 -0.15 7.36
N VAL A 173 -11.27 -1.00 7.71
CA VAL A 173 -11.32 -1.91 8.85
C VAL A 173 -9.99 -1.89 9.58
N PHE A 174 -10.02 -1.93 10.91
CA PHE A 174 -8.84 -2.06 11.76
C PHE A 174 -9.18 -2.99 12.93
N VAL A 175 -8.23 -3.82 13.38
CA VAL A 175 -8.45 -4.76 14.49
C VAL A 175 -7.47 -4.47 15.60
N ALA A 176 -8.00 -4.13 16.79
CA ALA A 176 -7.21 -3.84 17.99
C ALA A 176 -8.03 -4.08 19.26
N ASP A 177 -7.38 -4.48 20.34
CA ASP A 177 -7.96 -4.63 21.68
C ASP A 177 -9.22 -5.51 21.73
N GLY A 178 -9.16 -6.63 21.00
CA GLY A 178 -10.29 -7.56 20.88
C GLY A 178 -11.49 -6.99 20.12
N LYS A 179 -11.32 -5.89 19.39
CA LYS A 179 -12.40 -5.23 18.65
C LYS A 179 -12.06 -5.06 17.17
N ILE A 180 -13.11 -5.02 16.36
CA ILE A 180 -13.06 -4.68 14.93
C ILE A 180 -13.69 -3.31 14.77
N TRP A 181 -12.93 -2.36 14.23
CA TRP A 181 -13.34 -0.98 13.98
C TRP A 181 -13.56 -0.81 12.49
N ALA A 182 -14.72 -0.30 12.10
CA ALA A 182 -15.09 -0.15 10.69
C ALA A 182 -15.65 1.25 10.41
N ALA A 183 -14.98 2.00 9.54
CA ALA A 183 -15.51 3.27 9.03
C ALA A 183 -16.64 2.95 8.07
N ASN A 184 -17.76 3.66 8.21
CA ASN A 184 -18.95 3.44 7.41
C ASN A 184 -19.46 4.78 6.86
N VAL A 185 -19.20 4.98 5.58
CA VAL A 185 -19.52 6.24 4.89
C VAL A 185 -21.03 6.50 4.83
N LYS A 186 -21.85 5.44 4.75
CA LYS A 186 -23.30 5.59 4.63
C LYS A 186 -24.00 5.80 5.98
N ASN A 187 -23.35 5.41 7.09
CA ASN A 187 -23.85 5.69 8.44
C ASN A 187 -23.19 6.89 9.12
N HIS A 188 -22.27 7.60 8.46
CA HIS A 188 -21.61 8.77 9.06
C HIS A 188 -20.94 8.43 10.40
N ALA A 189 -20.36 7.23 10.50
CA ALA A 189 -19.90 6.68 11.76
C ALA A 189 -18.75 5.66 11.59
N VAL A 190 -18.03 5.44 12.68
CA VAL A 190 -17.23 4.24 12.92
C VAL A 190 -18.07 3.26 13.73
N HIS A 191 -18.22 2.04 13.24
CA HIS A 191 -18.87 0.94 13.93
C HIS A 191 -17.82 0.06 14.61
N VAL A 192 -18.12 -0.41 15.81
CA VAL A 192 -17.21 -1.23 16.62
C VAL A 192 -17.89 -2.54 16.94
N TYR A 193 -17.18 -3.64 16.70
CA TYR A 193 -17.66 -5.00 16.90
C TYR A 193 -16.69 -5.77 17.80
N ASP A 194 -17.21 -6.75 18.51
CA ASP A 194 -16.40 -7.70 19.26
C ASP A 194 -15.68 -8.64 18.27
N LYS A 195 -14.36 -8.79 18.39
CA LYS A 195 -13.56 -9.58 17.45
C LYS A 195 -13.94 -11.06 17.48
N LYS A 196 -14.24 -11.61 18.66
CA LYS A 196 -14.49 -13.04 18.85
C LYS A 196 -15.87 -13.46 18.31
N THR A 197 -16.89 -12.66 18.61
CA THR A 197 -18.29 -12.97 18.30
C THR A 197 -18.80 -12.27 17.04
N CYS A 198 -18.06 -11.28 16.52
CA CYS A 198 -18.48 -10.39 15.43
C CYS A 198 -19.78 -9.61 15.73
N LYS A 199 -20.23 -9.56 17.00
CA LYS A 199 -21.42 -8.83 17.40
C LYS A 199 -21.11 -7.34 17.48
N PHE A 200 -22.07 -6.52 17.05
CA PHE A 200 -22.01 -5.07 17.19
C PHE A 200 -21.92 -4.68 18.68
N LEU A 201 -21.02 -3.76 19.00
CA LEU A 201 -20.84 -3.22 20.34
C LEU A 201 -21.41 -1.81 20.43
N PHE A 202 -20.88 -0.88 19.65
CA PHE A 202 -21.32 0.51 19.61
C PHE A 202 -20.86 1.17 18.30
N LYS A 203 -21.34 2.39 18.07
CA LYS A 203 -20.85 3.27 16.99
C LYS A 203 -20.68 4.69 17.48
N PHE A 204 -19.87 5.46 16.78
CA PHE A 204 -19.70 6.88 17.03
C PHE A 204 -19.38 7.63 15.73
N PRO A 205 -19.68 8.94 15.65
CA PRO A 205 -20.44 9.71 16.64
C PRO A 205 -21.91 9.27 16.73
N GLN A 206 -22.57 9.60 17.86
CA GLN A 206 -24.02 9.41 18.02
C GLN A 206 -24.79 10.48 17.23
N ALA A 207 -26.11 10.29 17.07
CA ALA A 207 -26.95 11.35 16.52
C ALA A 207 -26.88 12.61 17.40
N ASN A 208 -26.99 13.81 16.81
CA ASN A 208 -27.02 15.11 17.50
C ASN A 208 -25.73 15.53 18.22
N VAL A 209 -24.55 15.05 17.78
CA VAL A 209 -23.28 15.62 18.23
C VAL A 209 -23.03 17.00 17.62
N SER A 210 -22.07 17.76 18.18
CA SER A 210 -21.63 19.02 17.58
C SER A 210 -21.13 18.80 16.14
N LYS A 211 -21.23 19.84 15.30
CA LYS A 211 -20.73 19.82 13.92
C LYS A 211 -19.27 19.36 13.83
N ASN A 212 -18.44 19.76 14.79
CA ASN A 212 -17.03 19.35 14.85
C ASN A 212 -16.87 17.85 15.07
N ALA A 213 -17.73 17.24 15.90
CA ALA A 213 -17.70 15.83 16.24
C ALA A 213 -18.41 14.91 15.23
N TYR A 214 -19.26 15.44 14.34
CA TYR A 214 -19.97 14.65 13.33
C TYR A 214 -19.03 14.10 12.22
N LEU A 215 -19.30 12.95 11.61
CA LEU A 215 -18.51 12.45 10.46
C LEU A 215 -19.30 12.58 9.16
N ASN A 216 -18.87 13.41 8.22
CA ASN A 216 -19.60 13.62 6.96
C ASN A 216 -19.39 12.46 5.97
N GLN A 217 -18.15 12.08 5.69
CA GLN A 217 -17.79 10.96 4.82
C GLN A 217 -16.52 10.27 5.34
N PRO A 218 -16.63 9.39 6.34
CA PRO A 218 -15.47 8.66 6.87
C PRO A 218 -14.93 7.65 5.85
N VAL A 219 -13.64 7.75 5.52
CA VAL A 219 -13.00 6.92 4.47
C VAL A 219 -11.98 5.93 5.05
N PHE A 220 -10.98 6.42 5.77
CA PHE A 220 -9.98 5.59 6.45
C PHE A 220 -10.04 5.79 7.95
N LEU A 221 -9.54 4.80 8.69
CA LEU A 221 -9.38 4.88 10.13
C LEU A 221 -8.04 4.27 10.56
N ASN A 222 -7.44 4.84 11.60
CA ASN A 222 -6.30 4.27 12.29
C ASN A 222 -6.61 4.28 13.80
N VAL A 223 -6.25 3.20 14.49
CA VAL A 223 -6.57 3.04 15.90
C VAL A 223 -5.27 2.82 16.68
N THR A 224 -4.99 3.71 17.60
CA THR A 224 -3.87 3.59 18.55
C THR A 224 -4.38 3.03 19.88
N GLU A 225 -3.48 2.95 20.87
CA GLU A 225 -3.84 2.56 22.23
C GLU A 225 -4.93 3.48 22.82
N ASN A 226 -4.83 4.79 22.56
CA ASN A 226 -5.67 5.80 23.21
C ASN A 226 -6.69 6.46 22.28
N GLU A 227 -6.42 6.49 20.97
CA GLU A 227 -7.14 7.37 20.04
C GLU A 227 -7.59 6.63 18.79
N VAL A 228 -8.68 7.11 18.19
CA VAL A 228 -9.18 6.68 16.89
C VAL A 228 -9.15 7.87 15.95
N PHE A 229 -8.31 7.79 14.92
CA PHE A 229 -8.20 8.77 13.86
C PHE A 229 -9.10 8.33 12.71
N VAL A 230 -9.85 9.28 12.16
CA VAL A 230 -10.76 9.04 11.03
C VAL A 230 -10.58 10.13 10.01
N SER A 231 -10.29 9.78 8.75
CA SER A 231 -10.32 10.76 7.67
C SER A 231 -11.75 11.02 7.24
N ASP A 232 -12.18 12.27 7.41
CA ASP A 232 -13.49 12.74 7.01
C ASP A 232 -13.37 13.54 5.72
N PHE A 233 -13.58 12.85 4.59
CA PHE A 233 -13.50 13.44 3.26
C PHE A 233 -14.51 14.59 3.08
N GLY A 234 -15.69 14.48 3.71
CA GLY A 234 -16.75 15.47 3.59
C GLY A 234 -16.54 16.73 4.42
N ASP A 235 -15.64 16.70 5.41
CA ASP A 235 -15.28 17.86 6.25
C ASP A 235 -13.85 18.36 6.00
N PHE A 236 -13.10 17.73 5.09
CA PHE A 236 -11.71 18.06 4.77
C PHE A 236 -10.79 18.04 6.01
N LYS A 237 -11.04 17.11 6.93
CA LYS A 237 -10.35 17.02 8.22
C LYS A 237 -10.06 15.59 8.60
N ILE A 238 -9.05 15.43 9.46
CA ILE A 238 -8.91 14.21 10.25
C ILE A 238 -9.57 14.46 11.60
N LYS A 239 -10.51 13.60 11.99
CA LYS A 239 -11.22 13.68 13.27
C LYS A 239 -10.68 12.63 14.22
N ILE A 240 -10.40 13.05 15.44
CA ILE A 240 -9.78 12.22 16.47
C ILE A 240 -10.77 12.05 17.60
N TYR A 241 -11.03 10.80 17.97
CA TYR A 241 -11.91 10.39 19.06
C TYR A 241 -11.11 9.56 20.06
N ASP A 242 -11.60 9.43 21.29
CA ASP A 242 -11.16 8.36 22.17
C ASP A 242 -11.77 7.01 21.76
N LYS A 243 -11.32 5.94 22.41
CA LYS A 243 -11.80 4.57 22.17
C LYS A 243 -13.26 4.34 22.57
N LYS A 244 -13.91 5.29 23.25
CA LYS A 244 -15.34 5.27 23.61
C LYS A 244 -16.17 6.11 22.63
N GLY A 245 -15.53 6.76 21.66
CA GLY A 245 -16.19 7.58 20.64
C GLY A 245 -16.42 9.03 21.04
N LYS A 246 -15.80 9.52 22.14
CA LYS A 246 -15.82 10.94 22.49
C LYS A 246 -14.89 11.70 21.56
N TYR A 247 -15.40 12.75 20.91
CA TYR A 247 -14.57 13.63 20.09
C TYR A 247 -13.53 14.36 20.95
N LEU A 248 -12.28 14.36 20.48
CA LEU A 248 -11.14 14.98 21.16
C LEU A 248 -10.70 16.25 20.42
N ARG A 249 -10.35 16.12 19.14
CA ARG A 249 -9.83 17.21 18.30
C ARG A 249 -9.93 16.88 16.81
N SER A 250 -9.54 17.82 15.97
CA SER A 250 -9.34 17.59 14.53
C SER A 250 -8.04 18.20 14.05
N VAL A 251 -7.48 17.64 12.98
CA VAL A 251 -6.31 18.16 12.27
C VAL A 251 -6.73 18.61 10.87
N GLY A 252 -6.22 19.77 10.48
CA GLY A 252 -6.44 20.39 9.18
C GLY A 252 -7.73 21.19 9.05
N THR A 253 -7.85 21.85 7.89
CA THR A 253 -9.04 22.58 7.43
C THR A 253 -9.14 22.45 5.91
N TYR A 254 -10.29 22.80 5.34
CA TYR A 254 -10.37 22.97 3.88
C TYR A 254 -9.39 24.03 3.38
N GLY A 255 -8.71 23.75 2.27
CA GLY A 255 -7.91 24.72 1.54
C GLY A 255 -6.74 24.11 0.79
N LYS A 256 -5.80 24.97 0.38
CA LYS A 256 -4.69 24.63 -0.51
C LYS A 256 -3.30 24.90 0.08
N LEU A 257 -3.25 25.46 1.29
CA LEU A 257 -2.00 25.76 1.98
C LEU A 257 -1.48 24.53 2.74
N PRO A 258 -0.17 24.46 3.04
CA PRO A 258 0.36 23.44 3.93
C PRO A 258 -0.42 23.37 5.26
N GLY A 259 -0.77 22.16 5.67
CA GLY A 259 -1.61 21.90 6.84
C GLY A 259 -3.11 21.93 6.56
N GLN A 260 -3.53 22.28 5.35
CA GLN A 260 -4.91 22.19 4.87
C GLN A 260 -5.09 20.97 3.96
N PHE A 261 -6.36 20.59 3.75
CA PHE A 261 -6.74 19.47 2.90
C PHE A 261 -7.80 19.83 1.87
N THR A 262 -7.73 19.18 0.71
CA THR A 262 -8.78 19.22 -0.31
C THR A 262 -9.38 17.82 -0.55
N ARG A 263 -8.59 16.74 -0.49
CA ARG A 263 -9.10 15.36 -0.57
C ARG A 263 -8.34 14.43 0.38
N PRO A 264 -8.49 14.59 1.71
CA PRO A 264 -7.82 13.72 2.66
C PRO A 264 -8.38 12.29 2.55
N LYS A 265 -7.51 11.30 2.43
CA LYS A 265 -7.87 9.88 2.35
C LYS A 265 -7.11 9.06 3.38
N GLY A 266 -6.03 8.40 2.98
CA GLY A 266 -5.29 7.45 3.79
C GLY A 266 -4.65 8.14 4.97
N ILE A 267 -4.68 7.47 6.12
CA ILE A 267 -4.07 7.94 7.35
C ILE A 267 -3.32 6.81 8.03
N ALA A 268 -2.21 7.16 8.66
CA ALA A 268 -1.45 6.28 9.53
C ALA A 268 -0.78 7.10 10.63
N THR A 269 -0.41 6.46 11.74
CA THR A 269 0.37 7.10 12.79
C THR A 269 1.67 6.35 13.02
N ASP A 270 2.73 7.06 13.35
CA ASP A 270 3.96 6.45 13.86
C ASP A 270 3.91 6.32 15.39
N LYS A 271 4.91 5.63 15.97
CA LYS A 271 5.07 5.40 17.42
C LYS A 271 5.32 6.69 18.21
N ASP A 272 5.75 7.77 17.56
CA ASP A 272 5.94 9.09 18.17
C ASP A 272 4.63 9.91 18.19
N GLY A 273 3.54 9.33 17.67
CA GLY A 273 2.23 9.98 17.58
C GLY A 273 2.13 11.00 16.44
N ASN A 274 3.03 10.95 15.46
CA ASN A 274 2.90 11.74 14.25
C ASN A 274 1.86 11.11 13.33
N LEU A 275 1.01 11.96 12.75
CA LEU A 275 -0.05 11.59 11.83
C LEU A 275 0.38 11.86 10.38
N PHE A 276 0.29 10.83 9.55
CA PHE A 276 0.48 10.91 8.09
C PHE A 276 -0.88 10.97 7.42
N VAL A 277 -1.06 11.89 6.47
CA VAL A 277 -2.32 12.07 5.74
C VAL A 277 -2.03 12.20 4.26
N ALA A 278 -2.59 11.30 3.44
CA ALA A 278 -2.56 11.42 1.98
C ALA A 278 -3.62 12.45 1.56
N ASP A 279 -3.19 13.53 0.91
CA ASP A 279 -4.10 14.42 0.20
C ASP A 279 -4.10 14.07 -1.29
N ALA A 280 -5.18 13.44 -1.73
CA ALA A 280 -5.29 12.97 -3.09
C ALA A 280 -5.42 14.10 -4.12
N ALA A 281 -5.73 15.34 -3.71
CA ALA A 281 -5.80 16.48 -4.62
C ALA A 281 -4.44 17.12 -4.87
N PHE A 282 -3.55 17.08 -3.88
CA PHE A 282 -2.19 17.61 -3.97
C PHE A 282 -1.15 16.54 -4.30
N GLU A 283 -1.58 15.28 -4.38
CA GLU A 283 -0.73 14.14 -4.70
C GLU A 283 0.49 14.07 -3.76
N ASN A 284 0.25 14.30 -2.47
CA ASN A 284 1.28 14.29 -1.44
C ASN A 284 0.80 13.57 -0.18
N VAL A 285 1.75 13.33 0.71
CA VAL A 285 1.49 12.98 2.11
C VAL A 285 2.00 14.10 2.99
N GLN A 286 1.14 14.58 3.88
CA GLN A 286 1.48 15.57 4.91
C GLN A 286 1.65 14.86 6.25
N MET A 287 2.69 15.24 7.01
CA MET A 287 3.02 14.70 8.33
C MET A 287 2.77 15.77 9.39
N PHE A 288 2.05 15.42 10.45
CA PHE A 288 1.70 16.30 11.57
C PHE A 288 2.17 15.70 12.88
N ASN A 289 2.54 16.51 13.86
CA ASN A 289 2.79 16.00 15.20
C ASN A 289 1.48 15.69 15.96
N SER A 290 1.59 15.13 17.16
CA SER A 290 0.45 14.77 18.02
C SER A 290 -0.47 15.95 18.37
N LYS A 291 0.05 17.18 18.32
CA LYS A 291 -0.70 18.44 18.52
C LYS A 291 -1.36 18.98 17.25
N GLY A 292 -1.21 18.31 16.11
CA GLY A 292 -1.78 18.71 14.83
C GLY A 292 -1.00 19.81 14.10
N LYS A 293 0.24 20.10 14.50
CA LYS A 293 1.12 21.02 13.77
C LYS A 293 1.77 20.27 12.61
N LEU A 294 1.70 20.85 11.41
CA LEU A 294 2.42 20.33 10.25
C LEU A 294 3.92 20.30 10.52
N LEU A 295 4.55 19.17 10.23
CA LEU A 295 6.00 18.96 10.30
C LEU A 295 6.64 19.07 8.92
N MET A 296 6.08 18.36 7.93
CA MET A 296 6.58 18.34 6.56
C MET A 296 5.55 17.72 5.61
N HIS A 297 5.86 17.71 4.32
CA HIS A 297 5.17 16.90 3.33
C HIS A 297 6.18 16.24 2.39
N PHE A 298 5.78 15.18 1.71
CA PHE A 298 6.57 14.49 0.69
C PHE A 298 5.68 13.94 -0.43
N GLY A 299 6.31 13.56 -1.54
CA GLY A 299 5.64 13.33 -2.80
C GLY A 299 5.30 14.64 -3.52
N GLY A 300 4.38 14.55 -4.47
CA GLY A 300 3.95 15.64 -5.32
C GLY A 300 3.35 15.14 -6.63
N PRO A 301 2.76 16.05 -7.43
CA PRO A 301 2.24 15.73 -8.74
C PRO A 301 3.36 15.61 -9.79
N GLY A 302 2.99 15.21 -11.00
CA GLY A 302 3.88 15.28 -12.18
C GLY A 302 4.43 13.93 -12.66
N GLY A 303 4.09 12.83 -11.97
CA GLY A 303 4.55 11.50 -12.33
C GLY A 303 6.06 11.29 -12.10
N GLY A 304 6.53 10.06 -12.22
CA GLY A 304 7.91 9.69 -11.92
C GLY A 304 8.12 9.19 -10.49
N LYS A 305 9.35 8.79 -10.19
CA LYS A 305 9.74 8.19 -8.91
C LYS A 305 9.48 9.16 -7.75
N GLY A 306 8.97 8.65 -6.64
CA GLY A 306 8.65 9.45 -5.45
C GLY A 306 7.43 10.38 -5.58
N ASN A 307 6.92 10.62 -6.79
CA ASN A 307 5.66 11.34 -6.97
C ASN A 307 4.46 10.41 -6.77
N MET A 308 3.29 11.01 -6.57
CA MET A 308 2.05 10.27 -6.30
C MET A 308 1.03 10.54 -7.40
N SER A 309 0.01 9.71 -7.47
CA SER A 309 -1.03 9.82 -8.49
C SER A 309 -2.36 9.37 -7.91
N LEU A 310 -3.14 10.35 -7.46
CA LEU A 310 -4.34 10.18 -6.66
C LEU A 310 -4.13 9.17 -5.50
N PRO A 311 -3.23 9.47 -4.53
CA PRO A 311 -2.93 8.57 -3.43
C PRO A 311 -4.21 8.20 -2.65
N ALA A 312 -4.23 6.99 -2.08
CA ALA A 312 -5.40 6.41 -1.42
C ALA A 312 -5.09 5.96 0.00
N GLY A 313 -4.52 4.78 0.19
CA GLY A 313 -4.18 4.22 1.50
C GLY A 313 -2.75 4.57 1.91
N ILE A 314 -2.53 4.65 3.23
CA ILE A 314 -1.20 4.76 3.83
C ILE A 314 -1.07 3.67 4.90
N PHE A 315 0.10 3.06 5.01
CA PHE A 315 0.48 2.23 6.14
C PHE A 315 1.90 2.56 6.61
N VAL A 316 2.12 2.56 7.93
CA VAL A 316 3.45 2.71 8.54
C VAL A 316 3.88 1.35 9.10
N ASN A 317 5.04 0.85 8.67
CA ASN A 317 5.56 -0.45 9.08
C ASN A 317 6.95 -0.32 9.71
N TYR A 318 7.17 -1.01 10.83
CA TYR A 318 8.44 -1.02 11.56
C TYR A 318 9.27 -2.29 11.30
N ASP A 319 8.66 -3.29 10.69
CA ASP A 319 9.27 -4.59 10.44
C ASP A 319 9.78 -4.68 8.99
N ASP A 320 10.47 -5.78 8.67
CA ASP A 320 10.93 -6.10 7.31
C ASP A 320 11.80 -5.01 6.66
N LEU A 321 12.48 -4.18 7.47
CA LEU A 321 13.34 -3.09 7.00
C LEU A 321 14.54 -3.61 6.20
N ASP A 322 15.07 -4.77 6.58
CA ASP A 322 16.18 -5.47 5.94
C ASP A 322 15.94 -5.73 4.45
N TYR A 323 14.70 -6.05 4.06
CA TYR A 323 14.33 -6.20 2.65
C TYR A 323 14.53 -4.90 1.86
N PHE A 324 14.32 -3.76 2.51
CA PHE A 324 14.37 -2.43 1.89
C PHE A 324 15.69 -1.68 2.08
N GLU A 325 16.58 -2.16 2.95
CA GLU A 325 17.88 -1.50 3.18
C GLU A 325 18.74 -1.38 1.92
N LYS A 326 18.60 -2.32 0.97
CA LYS A 326 19.26 -2.26 -0.35
C LYS A 326 18.86 -1.04 -1.19
N PHE A 327 17.73 -0.39 -0.87
CA PHE A 327 17.25 0.82 -1.53
C PHE A 327 17.58 2.09 -0.74
N THR A 328 17.82 1.97 0.57
CA THR A 328 18.19 3.09 1.44
C THR A 328 19.51 3.70 0.98
N ASP A 329 19.62 5.02 1.05
CA ASP A 329 20.88 5.70 0.84
C ASP A 329 21.90 5.33 1.93
N SER A 330 23.15 5.12 1.53
CA SER A 330 24.22 4.65 2.43
C SER A 330 24.53 5.60 3.58
N ASP A 331 24.16 6.88 3.45
CA ASP A 331 24.38 7.91 4.46
C ASP A 331 23.36 7.83 5.61
N TYR A 332 22.28 7.07 5.43
CA TYR A 332 21.16 7.05 6.34
C TYR A 332 20.88 5.66 6.92
N ASN A 333 20.28 5.66 8.11
CA ASN A 333 19.64 4.50 8.73
C ASN A 333 18.15 4.54 8.43
N LEU A 334 17.58 3.42 7.96
CA LEU A 334 16.15 3.26 7.79
C LEU A 334 15.49 2.98 9.16
N LYS A 335 14.50 3.78 9.53
CA LYS A 335 13.81 3.69 10.84
C LYS A 335 12.47 2.97 10.76
N TYR A 336 11.70 3.27 9.72
CA TYR A 336 10.43 2.62 9.41
C TYR A 336 10.03 2.94 7.98
N LEU A 337 9.10 2.15 7.46
CA LEU A 337 8.55 2.29 6.12
C LEU A 337 7.22 3.03 6.15
N ILE A 338 6.95 3.79 5.10
CA ILE A 338 5.67 4.41 4.81
C ILE A 338 5.26 3.96 3.42
N ILE A 339 4.14 3.24 3.34
CA ILE A 339 3.62 2.64 2.12
C ILE A 339 2.42 3.45 1.69
N VAL A 340 2.42 3.91 0.44
CA VAL A 340 1.34 4.73 -0.12
C VAL A 340 0.82 4.07 -1.39
N THR A 341 -0.49 3.81 -1.47
CA THR A 341 -1.10 3.33 -2.70
C THR A 341 -1.52 4.49 -3.60
N ASN A 342 -1.25 4.38 -4.90
CA ASN A 342 -1.62 5.33 -5.93
C ASN A 342 -2.63 4.69 -6.89
N GLN A 343 -3.81 5.29 -7.01
CA GLN A 343 -4.86 4.74 -7.88
C GLN A 343 -4.50 4.80 -9.37
N TYR A 344 -3.65 5.76 -9.73
CA TYR A 344 -3.21 6.01 -11.10
C TYR A 344 -1.68 6.11 -11.14
N GLY A 345 -1.13 6.38 -12.33
CA GLY A 345 0.31 6.50 -12.52
C GLY A 345 1.06 5.15 -12.50
N PRO A 346 2.37 5.18 -12.76
CA PRO A 346 3.21 3.99 -12.87
C PRO A 346 3.63 3.41 -11.51
N GLU A 347 3.70 4.22 -10.45
CA GLU A 347 4.17 3.82 -9.12
C GLU A 347 2.97 3.41 -8.24
N LYS A 348 2.46 2.18 -8.34
CA LYS A 348 1.19 1.78 -7.69
C LYS A 348 1.29 1.70 -6.18
N LEU A 349 2.33 1.06 -5.66
CA LEU A 349 2.70 1.12 -4.24
C LEU A 349 4.01 1.89 -4.14
N GLY A 350 3.95 3.15 -3.73
CA GLY A 350 5.15 3.91 -3.38
C GLY A 350 5.65 3.48 -2.00
N ILE A 351 6.90 3.03 -1.93
CA ILE A 351 7.56 2.68 -0.68
C ILE A 351 8.54 3.79 -0.30
N TYR A 352 8.28 4.43 0.83
CA TYR A 352 9.10 5.48 1.39
C TYR A 352 9.70 5.00 2.71
N GLY A 353 10.84 5.55 3.09
CA GLY A 353 11.53 5.25 4.34
C GLY A 353 11.69 6.51 5.18
N ARG A 354 11.36 6.44 6.47
CA ARG A 354 11.86 7.42 7.44
C ARG A 354 13.34 7.15 7.66
N ILE A 355 14.17 8.15 7.33
CA ILE A 355 15.62 8.04 7.32
C ILE A 355 16.27 8.98 8.33
N GLU A 356 17.36 8.56 8.95
CA GLU A 356 18.17 9.39 9.86
C GLU A 356 19.64 9.30 9.46
N LEU A 357 20.33 10.44 9.42
CA LEU A 357 21.77 10.48 9.11
C LEU A 357 22.54 9.56 10.05
N LYS A 358 23.49 8.81 9.51
CA LYS A 358 24.46 8.05 10.31
C LYS A 358 25.42 9.02 10.99
N ASN A 359 25.71 8.76 12.27
CA ASN A 359 26.65 9.56 13.03
C ASN A 359 27.99 9.69 12.27
N GLY A 360 28.48 10.94 12.11
CA GLY A 360 29.76 11.23 11.44
C GLY A 360 29.67 11.50 9.94
N LYS A 361 28.47 11.67 9.38
CA LYS A 361 28.22 12.17 8.03
C LYS A 361 27.45 13.48 8.03
#